data_AF-A0A955H657-F1
#
_entry.id   AF-A0A955H657-F1
#
_cell.length_a   1.000
_cell.length_b   1.000
_cell.length_c   1.000
_cell.angle_alpha   90.00
_cell.angle_beta   90.00
_cell.angle_gamma   90.00
#
_symmetry.space_group_name_H-M   'P 1'
#
loop_
_entity.id
_entity.type
_entity.pdbx_description
1 polymer ?
#
loop_
_entity_poly.entity_id
_entity_poly.type
_entity_poly.pdbx_seq_one_letter_code
_entity_poly.pdbx_strand_id
1 'polypeptide(L)'
;MDITIKQTNSLGDDRENELCRRITKLVMATQKRLIKENPYRDNSISRIKEPDFDFQRLKRADGENHLSVTICSHRIEKWDDGFKKSFQSNLRKLLTIITGVKAPNVYLIKLVPKSSE
;
A
#
# COMPACT_ATOMS: atom_id res chain seq x y z
N MET A 1 -11.07 2.39 -5.83
CA MET A 1 -9.74 2.62 -5.22
C MET A 1 -8.93 1.40 -5.54
N ASP A 2 -7.70 1.60 -6.00
CA ASP A 2 -6.83 0.52 -6.47
C ASP A 2 -5.62 0.43 -5.55
N ILE A 3 -5.43 -0.73 -4.93
CA ILE A 3 -4.27 -1.03 -4.10
C ILE A 3 -3.42 -2.06 -4.84
N THR A 4 -2.18 -1.70 -5.15
CA THR A 4 -1.21 -2.61 -5.77
C THR A 4 -0.04 -2.83 -4.81
N ILE A 5 0.32 -4.08 -4.60
CA ILE A 5 1.42 -4.50 -3.74
C ILE A 5 2.44 -5.22 -4.61
N LYS A 6 3.72 -4.84 -4.52
CA LYS A 6 4.84 -5.54 -5.16
C LYS A 6 5.82 -5.93 -4.09
N GLN A 7 6.29 -7.17 -4.13
CA GLN A 7 7.22 -7.70 -3.14
C GLN A 7 8.28 -8.55 -3.82
N THR A 8 9.50 -8.51 -3.30
CA THR A 8 10.62 -9.27 -3.89
C THR A 8 10.55 -10.76 -3.59
N ASN A 9 9.85 -11.16 -2.53
CA ASN A 9 9.54 -12.55 -2.18
C ASN A 9 8.05 -12.69 -1.95
N SER A 10 7.48 -13.85 -2.30
CA SER A 10 6.15 -14.23 -1.83
C SER A 10 6.16 -14.47 -0.31
N LEU A 11 5.06 -14.12 0.35
CA LEU A 11 4.84 -14.35 1.78
C LEU A 11 4.02 -15.62 2.04
N GLY A 12 3.52 -16.26 0.96
CA GLY A 12 2.52 -17.32 1.00
C GLY A 12 1.09 -16.78 1.12
N ASP A 13 0.14 -17.52 0.56
CA ASP A 13 -1.25 -17.09 0.36
C ASP A 13 -1.92 -16.57 1.65
N ASP A 14 -1.72 -17.22 2.79
CA ASP A 14 -2.34 -16.82 4.06
C ASP A 14 -1.87 -15.44 4.54
N ARG A 15 -0.56 -15.18 4.46
CA ARG A 15 0.02 -13.89 4.87
C ARG A 15 -0.31 -12.80 3.87
N GLU A 16 -0.37 -13.14 2.59
CA GLU A 16 -0.77 -12.24 1.51
C GLU A 16 -2.25 -11.82 1.64
N ASN A 17 -3.13 -12.77 1.97
CA ASN A 17 -4.53 -12.50 2.26
C ASN A 17 -4.71 -11.62 3.50
N GLU A 18 -3.99 -11.91 4.58
CA GLU A 18 -4.02 -11.08 5.79
C GLU A 18 -3.48 -9.67 5.53
N LEU A 19 -2.38 -9.55 4.76
CA LEU A 19 -1.82 -8.27 4.32
C LEU A 19 -2.87 -7.45 3.57
N CYS A 20 -3.51 -8.06 2.56
CA CYS A 20 -4.56 -7.42 1.77
C CYS A 20 -5.73 -6.96 2.64
N ARG A 21 -6.20 -7.82 3.56
CA ARG A 21 -7.29 -7.52 4.48
C ARG A 21 -6.95 -6.35 5.41
N ARG A 22 -5.74 -6.33 5.98
CA ARG A 22 -5.31 -5.27 6.91
C ARG A 22 -5.09 -3.93 6.23
N ILE A 23 -4.47 -3.90 5.06
CA ILE A 23 -4.31 -2.67 4.28
C ILE A 23 -5.69 -2.13 3.90
N THR A 24 -6.60 -2.99 3.45
CA THR A 24 -7.97 -2.57 3.13
C THR A 24 -8.66 -1.94 4.32
N LYS A 25 -8.60 -2.56 5.51
CA LYS A 25 -9.18 -1.97 6.72
C LYS A 25 -8.60 -0.59 7.05
N LEU A 26 -7.27 -0.44 6.98
CA LEU A 26 -6.60 0.84 7.24
C LEU A 26 -7.04 1.92 6.24
N VAL A 27 -7.11 1.53 4.97
CA VAL A 27 -7.54 2.40 3.87
C VAL A 27 -9.02 2.77 4.01
N MET A 28 -9.89 1.85 4.43
CA MET A 28 -11.32 2.12 4.66
C MET A 28 -11.50 3.11 5.80
N ALA A 29 -10.81 2.89 6.91
CA ALA A 29 -10.85 3.79 8.06
C ALA A 29 -10.37 5.20 7.68
N THR A 30 -9.36 5.26 6.80
CA THR A 30 -8.82 6.49 6.22
C THR A 30 -9.83 7.19 5.32
N GLN A 31 -10.43 6.47 4.37
CA GLN A 31 -11.44 7.02 3.48
C GLN A 31 -12.67 7.51 4.23
N LYS A 32 -13.16 6.78 5.24
CA LYS A 32 -14.29 7.22 6.06
C LYS A 32 -14.05 8.58 6.74
N ARG A 33 -12.79 8.92 7.02
CA ARG A 33 -12.41 10.23 7.57
C ARG A 33 -12.32 11.32 6.51
N LEU A 34 -11.88 10.98 5.30
CA LEU A 34 -11.65 11.95 4.21
C LEU A 34 -12.88 12.17 3.33
N ILE A 35 -13.76 11.17 3.21
CA ILE A 35 -14.93 11.14 2.35
C ILE A 35 -16.15 11.07 3.28
N LYS A 36 -16.96 12.13 3.32
CA LYS A 36 -18.21 12.18 4.09
C LYS A 36 -19.30 11.26 3.53
N GLU A 37 -19.15 10.81 2.28
CA GLU A 37 -20.04 9.87 1.60
C GLU A 37 -19.61 8.41 1.74
N ASN A 38 -20.55 7.49 1.51
CA ASN A 38 -20.45 6.06 1.78
C ASN A 38 -19.09 5.45 1.31
N PRO A 39 -18.18 5.10 2.25
CA PRO A 39 -16.79 4.75 1.95
C PRO A 39 -16.64 3.35 1.36
N TYR A 40 -17.71 2.55 1.33
CA TYR A 40 -17.65 1.12 0.98
C TYR A 40 -17.89 0.81 -0.51
N ARG A 41 -18.30 1.80 -1.31
CA ARG A 41 -18.92 1.53 -2.62
C ARG A 41 -17.93 1.14 -3.75
N ASP A 42 -16.63 1.42 -3.63
CA ASP A 42 -15.66 1.22 -4.73
C ASP A 42 -14.24 0.79 -4.26
N ASN A 43 -14.12 -0.21 -3.40
CA ASN A 43 -12.79 -0.66 -2.96
C ASN A 43 -12.47 -2.05 -3.47
N SER A 44 -11.75 -2.10 -4.58
CA SER A 44 -11.16 -3.30 -5.16
C SER A 44 -9.67 -3.32 -4.84
N ILE A 45 -9.20 -4.32 -4.11
CA ILE A 45 -7.76 -4.59 -4.02
C ILE A 45 -7.33 -5.09 -5.39
N SER A 46 -6.70 -4.22 -6.17
CA SER A 46 -6.19 -4.55 -7.49
C SER A 46 -4.76 -5.09 -7.38
N ARG A 47 -4.69 -6.33 -6.88
CA ARG A 47 -3.64 -7.35 -7.09
C ARG A 47 -2.30 -7.16 -6.36
N ILE A 48 -1.81 -8.24 -5.75
CA ILE A 48 -0.37 -8.45 -5.54
C ILE A 48 0.22 -8.74 -6.91
N LYS A 49 1.19 -7.92 -7.34
CA LYS A 49 1.88 -8.07 -8.62
C LYS A 49 3.28 -8.58 -8.36
N GLU A 50 3.79 -9.34 -9.33
CA GLU A 50 5.21 -9.67 -9.36
C GLU A 50 6.05 -8.39 -9.36
N PRO A 51 7.23 -8.42 -8.73
CA PRO A 51 8.13 -7.27 -8.70
C PRO A 51 8.68 -7.01 -10.10
N ASP A 52 8.61 -5.76 -10.56
CA ASP A 52 9.23 -5.35 -11.83
C ASP A 52 10.75 -5.54 -11.78
N PHE A 53 11.40 -5.58 -12.94
CA PHE A 53 12.85 -5.79 -13.07
C PHE A 53 13.68 -4.85 -12.18
N ASP A 54 13.33 -3.56 -12.14
CA ASP A 54 14.02 -2.58 -11.30
C ASP A 54 13.84 -2.85 -9.80
N PHE A 55 12.68 -3.35 -9.39
CA PHE A 55 12.41 -3.69 -8.00
C PHE A 55 13.17 -4.96 -7.58
N GLN A 56 13.36 -5.91 -8.51
CA GLN A 56 14.24 -7.06 -8.27
C GLN A 56 15.72 -6.67 -8.14
N ARG A 57 16.17 -5.61 -8.82
CA ARG A 57 17.55 -5.13 -8.70
C ARG A 57 17.88 -4.62 -7.30
N LEU A 58 16.90 -4.05 -6.57
CA LEU A 58 17.09 -3.62 -5.18
C LEU A 58 17.51 -4.79 -4.29
N LYS A 59 16.75 -5.89 -4.32
CA LYS A 59 17.10 -7.12 -3.59
C LYS A 59 18.46 -7.69 -4.00
N ARG A 60 18.84 -7.58 -5.29
CA ARG A 60 20.17 -8.04 -5.73
C ARG A 60 21.31 -7.15 -5.19
N ALA A 61 21.04 -5.88 -4.93
CA ALA A 61 22.05 -4.92 -4.48
C ALA A 61 22.36 -5.05 -2.99
N ASP A 62 21.35 -5.25 -2.14
CA ASP A 62 21.52 -5.31 -0.68
C ASP A 62 21.20 -6.68 -0.05
N GLY A 63 20.68 -7.63 -0.83
CA GLY A 63 20.28 -8.95 -0.35
C GLY A 63 18.99 -8.95 0.47
N GLU A 64 18.32 -7.81 0.65
CA GLU A 64 17.18 -7.67 1.55
C GLU A 64 15.85 -7.82 0.80
N ASN A 65 14.80 -8.13 1.57
CA ASN A 65 13.45 -8.14 1.02
C ASN A 65 12.90 -6.73 0.96
N HIS A 66 12.28 -6.39 -0.17
CA HIS A 66 11.67 -5.09 -0.40
C HIS A 66 10.18 -5.25 -0.68
N LEU A 67 9.41 -4.27 -0.24
CA LEU A 67 7.97 -4.20 -0.40
C LEU A 67 7.57 -2.81 -0.90
N SER A 68 6.78 -2.76 -1.97
CA SER A 68 6.21 -1.53 -2.50
C SER A 68 4.69 -1.61 -2.44
N VAL A 69 4.06 -0.56 -1.91
CA VAL A 69 2.60 -0.43 -1.88
C VAL A 69 2.18 0.87 -2.54
N THR A 70 1.30 0.76 -3.52
CA THR A 70 0.69 1.87 -4.26
C THR A 70 -0.81 1.89 -4.00
N ILE A 71 -1.34 3.08 -3.68
CA ILE A 71 -2.75 3.26 -3.33
C ILE A 71 -3.31 4.42 -4.16
N CYS A 72 -4.09 4.10 -5.18
CA CYS A 72 -4.73 5.06 -6.05
C CYS A 72 -6.19 5.28 -5.61
N SER A 73 -6.55 6.53 -5.30
CA SER A 73 -7.91 6.86 -4.90
C SER A 73 -8.57 7.84 -5.85
N HIS A 74 -9.57 7.33 -6.58
CA HIS A 74 -10.37 8.14 -7.50
C HIS A 74 -11.30 9.14 -6.81
N ARG A 75 -11.38 9.11 -5.47
CA ARG A 75 -12.30 9.95 -4.67
C ARG A 75 -11.60 10.94 -3.76
N ILE A 76 -10.27 10.85 -3.62
CA ILE A 76 -9.50 11.78 -2.78
C ILE A 76 -8.82 12.75 -3.74
N GLU A 77 -9.36 13.96 -3.85
CA GLU A 77 -8.81 15.02 -4.71
C GLU A 77 -7.48 15.55 -4.19
N LYS A 78 -7.34 15.65 -2.86
CA LYS A 78 -6.10 16.08 -2.22
C LYS A 78 -5.92 15.35 -0.89
N TRP A 79 -4.71 14.87 -0.68
CA TRP A 79 -4.29 14.37 0.63
C TRP A 79 -3.75 15.53 1.45
N ASP A 80 -4.30 15.74 2.64
CA ASP A 80 -3.66 16.61 3.62
C ASP A 80 -2.26 16.08 3.95
N ASP A 81 -1.24 16.94 3.99
CA ASP A 81 0.15 16.53 4.15
C ASP A 81 0.43 15.92 5.54
N GLY A 82 -0.22 16.44 6.58
CA GLY A 82 -0.13 15.88 7.94
C GLY A 82 -0.77 14.49 8.00
N PHE A 83 -1.94 14.35 7.39
CA PHE A 83 -2.65 13.09 7.28
C PHE A 83 -1.86 12.07 6.44
N LYS A 84 -1.30 12.48 5.30
CA LYS A 84 -0.47 11.65 4.43
C LYS A 84 0.73 11.07 5.17
N LYS A 85 1.45 11.90 5.94
CA LYS A 85 2.57 11.43 6.78
C LYS A 85 2.13 10.42 7.83
N SER A 86 1.03 10.70 8.53
CA SER A 86 0.47 9.80 9.54
C SER A 86 0.03 8.46 8.95
N PHE A 87 -0.67 8.51 7.82
CA PHE A 87 -1.12 7.33 7.07
C PHE A 87 0.07 6.50 6.57
N GLN A 88 1.09 7.13 5.96
CA GLN A 88 2.31 6.46 5.51
C GLN A 88 3.06 5.81 6.67
N SER A 89 3.16 6.48 7.82
CA SER A 89 3.78 5.93 9.03
C SER A 89 3.04 4.69 9.54
N ASN A 90 1.71 4.77 9.68
CA ASN A 90 0.89 3.65 10.13
C ASN A 90 0.92 2.47 9.16
N LEU A 91 0.85 2.74 7.86
CA LEU A 91 0.93 1.72 6.83
C LEU A 91 2.32 1.06 6.85
N ARG A 92 3.42 1.82 6.93
CA ARG A 92 4.78 1.27 7.03
C ARG A 92 4.94 0.32 8.23
N LYS A 93 4.42 0.70 9.39
CA LYS A 93 4.43 -0.15 10.60
C LYS A 93 3.65 -1.43 10.38
N LEU A 94 2.43 -1.33 9.84
CA LEU A 94 1.57 -2.48 9.56
C LEU A 94 2.22 -3.46 8.57
N LEU A 95 2.83 -2.94 7.50
CA LEU A 95 3.53 -3.74 6.51
C LEU A 95 4.75 -4.44 7.14
N THR A 96 5.52 -3.73 7.96
CA THR A 96 6.68 -4.31 8.68
C THR A 96 6.25 -5.49 9.56
N ILE A 97 5.15 -5.35 10.30
CA ILE A 97 4.65 -6.41 11.21
C ILE A 97 4.20 -7.66 10.44
N ILE A 98 3.48 -7.50 9.33
CA ILE A 98 2.89 -8.63 8.60
C ILE A 98 3.95 -9.33 7.73
N THR A 99 4.78 -8.54 7.05
CA THR A 99 5.72 -9.06 6.05
C THR A 99 7.09 -9.40 6.65
N GLY A 100 7.41 -8.88 7.84
CA GLY A 100 8.75 -8.96 8.42
C GLY A 100 9.80 -8.09 7.69
N VAL A 101 9.41 -7.38 6.63
CA VAL A 101 10.29 -6.48 5.88
C VAL A 101 10.62 -5.28 6.75
N LYS A 102 11.91 -4.99 6.94
CA LYS A 102 12.37 -3.85 7.73
C LYS A 102 11.76 -2.56 7.18
N ALA A 103 11.34 -1.67 8.07
CA ALA A 103 10.71 -0.41 7.70
C ALA A 103 11.44 0.41 6.62
N PRO A 104 12.79 0.47 6.54
CA PRO A 104 13.51 1.15 5.45
C PRO A 104 13.22 0.57 4.05
N ASN A 105 12.94 -0.73 3.96
CA ASN A 105 12.73 -1.48 2.71
C ASN A 105 11.25 -1.53 2.29
N VAL A 106 10.39 -0.78 3.01
CA VAL A 106 8.98 -0.61 2.68
C VAL A 106 8.78 0.73 1.98
N TYR A 107 8.58 0.67 0.67
CA TYR A 107 8.33 1.80 -0.20
C TYR A 107 6.83 2.06 -0.31
N LEU A 108 6.44 3.29 0.01
CA LEU A 108 5.05 3.75 -0.05
C LEU A 108 4.92 4.66 -1.24
N ILE A 109 4.68 4.07 -2.41
CA ILE A 109 4.79 4.82 -3.66
C ILE A 109 3.40 5.14 -4.18
N LYS A 110 3.09 6.41 -4.02
CA LYS A 110 2.07 7.19 -4.72
C LYS A 110 0.65 7.03 -4.19
N LEU A 111 0.16 8.15 -3.66
CA LEU A 111 -1.25 8.44 -3.46
C LEU A 111 -1.67 9.27 -4.66
N VAL A 112 -2.36 8.66 -5.62
CA VAL A 112 -2.75 9.33 -6.87
C VAL A 112 -4.19 9.82 -6.75
N PRO A 113 -4.45 11.13 -6.89
CA PRO A 113 -5.80 11.66 -7.10
C PRO A 113 -6.26 11.40 -8.54
N LYS A 114 -7.59 11.28 -8.74
CA LYS A 114 -8.24 10.97 -10.03
C LYS A 114 -7.80 11.88 -11.20
N SER A 115 -7.45 13.13 -10.93
CA SER A 115 -7.17 14.16 -11.92
C SER A 115 -5.80 14.08 -12.59
N SER A 116 -5.10 12.95 -12.49
CA SER A 116 -3.75 12.75 -13.06
C SER A 116 -3.67 11.75 -14.22
N GLU A 117 -4.81 11.33 -14.77
CA GLU A 117 -4.91 10.69 -16.09
C GLU A 117 -5.28 11.72 -17.17
#